data_AF-X0XT55-F1
#
_entry.id   AF-X0XT55-F1
#
_cell.length_a   1.000
_cell.length_b   1.000
_cell.length_c   1.000
_cell.angle_alpha   90.00
_cell.angle_beta   90.00
_cell.angle_gamma   90.00
#
_symmetry.space_group_name_H-M   'P 1'
#
loop_
_entity.id
_entity.type
_entity.pdbx_description
1 polymer ?
#
loop_
_entity_poly.entity_id
_entity_poly.type
_entity_poly.pdbx_seq_one_letter_code
_entity_poly.pdbx_strand_id
1 'polypeptide(L)'
;MGRHHYLLPDISQSGKIGCSLPSLDVTAAELPPKELLRQELELPEVSEVELVRYFTALSKLNYGVDTGFYPLGSCTMKYNPKWHEDIAKFPGFTSIHPYQPVESAQGALQLMFELQKYLAEITGMSATSLAPMAGAQGELASILIAKAYHQARGDKMRKR
;
A
#
# COMPACT_ATOMS: atom_id res chain seq x y z
N MET A 1 -21.07 0.84 31.83
CA MET A 1 -21.32 -0.44 31.12
C MET A 1 -20.25 -0.58 30.05
N GLY A 2 -19.22 -1.39 30.30
CA GLY A 2 -18.08 -1.52 29.37
C GLY A 2 -18.55 -2.06 28.03
N ARG A 3 -18.16 -1.43 26.92
CA ARG A 3 -18.38 -2.00 25.59
C ARG A 3 -17.52 -3.26 25.50
N HIS A 4 -18.15 -4.44 25.48
CA HIS A 4 -17.46 -5.66 25.12
C HIS A 4 -17.00 -5.55 23.67
N HIS A 5 -15.68 -5.50 23.47
CA HIS A 5 -15.08 -5.61 22.15
C HIS A 5 -14.90 -7.09 21.84
N TYR A 6 -15.50 -7.53 20.76
CA TYR A 6 -15.37 -8.88 20.22
C TYR A 6 -14.36 -8.88 19.06
N LEU A 7 -13.76 -10.02 18.80
CA LEU A 7 -13.00 -10.31 17.58
C LEU A 7 -13.94 -10.85 16.50
N LEU A 8 -13.50 -10.86 15.24
CA LEU A 8 -14.31 -11.46 14.15
C LEU A 8 -14.68 -12.93 14.41
N PRO A 9 -13.79 -13.80 14.93
CA PRO A 9 -14.14 -15.18 15.27
C PRO A 9 -15.27 -15.30 16.30
N ASP A 10 -15.38 -14.36 17.24
CA ASP A 10 -16.40 -14.40 18.31
C ASP A 10 -17.83 -14.20 17.79
N ILE A 11 -17.97 -13.59 16.61
CA ILE A 11 -19.27 -13.35 15.95
C ILE A 11 -19.46 -14.21 14.68
N SER A 12 -18.49 -15.08 14.40
CA SER A 12 -18.54 -16.02 13.29
C SER A 12 -19.71 -16.98 13.45
N GLN A 13 -20.44 -17.25 12.38
CA GLN A 13 -21.48 -18.27 12.34
C GLN A 13 -21.39 -19.04 11.03
N SER A 14 -21.35 -20.37 11.15
CA SER A 14 -21.13 -21.23 9.98
C SER A 14 -22.19 -21.03 8.89
N GLY A 15 -21.75 -20.98 7.64
CA GLY A 15 -22.55 -20.75 6.45
C GLY A 15 -22.81 -19.28 6.10
N LYS A 16 -22.34 -18.31 6.91
CA LYS A 16 -22.49 -16.89 6.58
C LYS A 16 -21.55 -16.45 5.47
N ILE A 17 -22.12 -15.72 4.51
CA ILE A 17 -21.38 -15.17 3.36
C ILE A 17 -21.39 -13.64 3.45
N GLY A 18 -20.18 -13.06 3.46
CA GLY A 18 -19.96 -11.62 3.60
C GLY A 18 -19.62 -10.87 2.32
N CYS A 19 -19.54 -11.57 1.19
CA CYS A 19 -19.20 -10.97 -0.10
C CYS A 19 -19.97 -11.66 -1.24
N SER A 20 -20.19 -10.91 -2.31
CA SER A 20 -20.66 -11.44 -3.59
C SER A 20 -19.54 -11.22 -4.61
N LEU A 21 -19.00 -12.32 -5.14
CA LEU A 21 -18.03 -12.26 -6.22
C LEU A 21 -18.77 -12.28 -7.56
N PRO A 22 -18.28 -11.54 -8.58
CA PRO A 22 -18.84 -11.63 -9.93
C PRO A 22 -18.65 -13.05 -10.48
N SER A 23 -19.48 -13.40 -11.47
CA SER A 23 -19.31 -14.65 -12.21
C SER A 23 -17.93 -14.70 -12.87
N LEU A 24 -17.28 -15.87 -12.87
CA LEU A 24 -16.01 -16.09 -13.53
C LEU A 24 -16.14 -15.76 -15.03
N ASP A 25 -15.37 -14.77 -15.48
CA ASP A 25 -15.35 -14.25 -16.86
C ASP A 25 -14.10 -14.70 -17.65
N VAL A 26 -13.24 -15.49 -17.01
CA VAL A 26 -12.01 -16.06 -17.58
C VAL A 26 -11.99 -17.58 -17.49
N THR A 27 -11.06 -18.21 -18.20
CA THR A 27 -10.90 -19.67 -18.11
C THR A 27 -10.41 -20.06 -16.72
N ALA A 28 -11.08 -21.04 -16.10
CA ALA A 28 -10.68 -21.54 -14.79
C ALA A 28 -9.27 -22.13 -14.82
N ALA A 29 -8.43 -21.72 -13.88
CA ALA A 29 -7.11 -22.30 -13.71
C ALA A 29 -7.18 -23.66 -13.00
N GLU A 30 -6.27 -24.58 -13.34
CA GLU A 30 -6.10 -25.83 -12.60
C GLU A 30 -5.58 -25.54 -11.19
N LEU A 31 -6.20 -26.17 -10.19
CA LEU A 31 -5.76 -26.05 -8.81
C LEU A 31 -4.44 -26.82 -8.58
N PRO A 32 -3.60 -26.39 -7.62
CA PRO A 32 -2.44 -27.17 -7.19
C PRO A 32 -2.82 -28.60 -6.74
N PRO A 33 -1.86 -29.54 -6.71
CA PRO A 33 -2.06 -30.88 -6.17
C PRO A 33 -2.72 -30.85 -4.79
N LYS A 34 -3.66 -31.78 -4.53
CA LYS A 34 -4.51 -31.78 -3.33
C LYS A 34 -3.71 -31.85 -2.03
N GLU A 35 -2.52 -32.43 -2.08
CA GLU A 35 -1.60 -32.57 -0.94
C GLU A 35 -1.08 -31.20 -0.45
N LEU A 36 -1.14 -30.17 -1.31
CA LEU A 36 -0.78 -28.79 -0.97
C LEU A 36 -1.99 -27.95 -0.50
N LEU A 37 -3.20 -28.51 -0.57
CA LEU A 37 -4.44 -27.81 -0.25
C LEU A 37 -4.94 -28.17 1.15
N ARG A 38 -5.40 -27.17 1.89
CA ARG A 38 -6.13 -27.37 3.14
C ARG A 38 -7.60 -27.65 2.82
N GLN A 39 -8.20 -28.59 3.54
CA GLN A 39 -9.63 -28.91 3.39
C GLN A 39 -10.52 -27.88 4.08
N GLU A 40 -10.07 -27.34 5.21
CA GLU A 40 -10.79 -26.33 5.99
C GLU A 40 -9.87 -25.16 6.33
N LEU A 41 -10.47 -23.97 6.41
CA LEU A 41 -9.83 -22.74 6.83
C LEU A 41 -10.66 -22.16 7.96
N GLU A 42 -10.03 -21.91 9.11
CA GLU A 42 -10.67 -21.26 10.26
C GLU A 42 -10.81 -19.74 10.05
N LEU A 43 -11.37 -19.34 8.90
CA LEU A 43 -11.70 -17.95 8.62
C LEU A 43 -13.07 -17.62 9.22
N PRO A 44 -13.28 -16.37 9.70
CA PRO A 44 -14.58 -15.97 10.24
C PRO A 44 -15.64 -15.92 9.14
N GLU A 45 -16.79 -16.53 9.41
CA GLU A 45 -17.97 -16.55 8.56
C GLU A 45 -18.96 -15.50 9.07
N VAL A 46 -18.98 -14.32 8.42
CA VAL A 46 -19.78 -13.16 8.82
C VAL A 46 -20.47 -12.52 7.62
N SER A 47 -21.61 -11.87 7.85
CA SER A 47 -22.28 -11.09 6.80
C SER A 47 -21.58 -9.76 6.53
N GLU A 48 -21.82 -9.15 5.36
CA GLU A 48 -21.24 -7.85 5.00
C GLU A 48 -21.59 -6.76 6.02
N VAL A 49 -22.84 -6.74 6.51
CA VAL A 49 -23.29 -5.77 7.51
C VAL A 49 -22.54 -5.94 8.84
N GLU A 50 -22.29 -7.18 9.26
CA GLU A 50 -21.50 -7.46 10.47
C GLU A 50 -20.05 -7.01 10.29
N LEU A 51 -19.46 -7.24 9.11
CA LEU A 51 -18.11 -6.80 8.78
C LEU A 51 -17.99 -5.26 8.80
N VAL A 52 -18.95 -4.55 8.20
CA VAL A 52 -19.00 -3.08 8.20
C VAL A 52 -19.14 -2.55 9.63
N ARG A 53 -20.03 -3.14 10.45
CA ARG A 53 -20.20 -2.76 11.86
C ARG A 53 -18.93 -3.00 12.67
N TYR A 54 -18.28 -4.14 12.46
CA TYR A 54 -17.03 -4.50 13.12
C TYR A 54 -15.92 -3.48 12.84
N PHE A 55 -15.60 -3.22 11.57
CA PHE A 55 -14.52 -2.29 11.23
C PHE A 55 -14.87 -0.83 11.56
N THR A 56 -16.15 -0.44 11.50
CA THR A 56 -16.60 0.88 11.97
C THR A 56 -16.47 1.02 13.49
N ALA A 57 -16.68 -0.05 14.25
CA ALA A 57 -16.45 -0.02 15.69
C ALA A 57 -14.96 0.06 16.02
N LEU A 58 -14.11 -0.70 15.32
CA LEU A 58 -12.66 -0.63 15.47
C LEU A 58 -12.09 0.74 15.11
N SER A 59 -12.55 1.38 14.03
CA SER A 59 -12.05 2.70 13.64
C SER A 59 -12.32 3.77 14.71
N LYS A 60 -13.43 3.66 15.45
CA LYS A 60 -13.76 4.54 16.59
C LYS A 60 -12.87 4.34 17.81
N LEU A 61 -12.12 3.24 17.88
CA LEU A 61 -11.11 2.99 18.92
C LEU A 61 -9.75 3.58 18.55
N ASN A 62 -9.57 3.97 17.28
CA ASN A 62 -8.33 4.57 16.82
C ASN A 62 -8.34 6.09 17.05
N TYR A 63 -7.19 6.62 17.45
CA TYR A 63 -6.94 8.07 17.43
C TYR A 63 -6.00 8.37 16.25
N GLY A 64 -6.29 9.42 15.50
CA GLY A 64 -5.48 9.83 14.36
C GLY A 64 -5.56 11.33 14.09
N VAL A 65 -4.86 11.76 13.04
CA VAL A 65 -4.80 13.18 12.62
C VAL A 65 -6.15 13.77 12.27
N ASP A 66 -7.11 12.94 11.86
CA ASP A 66 -8.49 13.36 11.56
C ASP A 66 -9.34 13.58 12.82
N THR A 67 -8.96 12.97 13.94
CA THR A 67 -9.73 13.02 15.20
C THR A 67 -9.16 14.01 16.20
N GLY A 68 -7.94 14.52 15.99
CA GLY A 68 -7.39 15.61 16.77
C GLY A 68 -5.88 15.81 16.61
N PHE A 69 -5.30 16.57 17.53
CA PHE A 69 -3.90 16.99 17.45
C PHE A 69 -2.93 15.83 17.74
N TYR A 70 -1.97 15.63 16.84
CA TYR A 70 -1.06 14.46 16.86
C TYR A 70 0.43 14.88 16.78
N PRO A 71 1.03 15.49 17.83
CA PRO A 71 2.34 16.15 17.76
C PRO A 71 3.54 15.19 17.85
N LEU A 72 3.73 14.35 16.83
CA LEU A 72 4.91 13.50 16.71
C LEU A 72 6.00 14.20 15.89
N GLY A 73 7.07 14.65 16.57
CA GLY A 73 8.11 15.53 16.01
C GLY A 73 8.89 14.97 14.82
N SER A 74 8.94 13.66 14.63
CA SER A 74 9.67 13.02 13.50
C SER A 74 8.77 12.42 12.44
N CYS A 75 7.44 12.47 12.62
CA CYS A 75 6.49 11.79 11.74
C CYS A 75 5.74 12.76 10.81
N THR A 76 5.85 14.08 11.04
CA THR A 76 5.16 15.12 10.26
C THR A 76 3.68 14.78 10.07
N MET A 77 2.96 14.61 11.19
CA MET A 77 1.53 14.26 11.24
C MET A 77 0.64 15.44 10.83
N LYS A 78 0.83 15.92 9.59
CA LYS A 78 0.01 16.98 8.97
C LYS A 78 -1.34 16.42 8.55
N TYR A 79 -2.27 17.34 8.28
CA TYR A 79 -3.53 16.99 7.64
C TYR A 79 -3.30 16.28 6.31
N ASN A 80 -4.09 15.24 6.06
CA ASN A 80 -4.17 14.52 4.79
C ASN A 80 -5.43 15.00 4.03
N PRO A 81 -5.28 15.90 3.03
CA PRO A 81 -6.41 16.43 2.28
C PRO A 81 -7.30 15.34 1.66
N LYS A 82 -8.60 15.39 1.95
CA LYS A 82 -9.54 14.34 1.51
C LYS A 82 -9.67 14.21 -0.01
N TRP A 83 -9.48 15.31 -0.75
CA TRP A 83 -9.47 15.26 -2.21
C TRP A 83 -8.30 14.43 -2.79
N HIS A 84 -7.24 14.13 -2.00
CA HIS A 84 -6.21 13.19 -2.44
C HIS A 84 -6.79 11.79 -2.68
N GLU A 85 -7.77 11.36 -1.87
CA GLU A 85 -8.45 10.08 -2.04
C GLU A 85 -9.30 10.07 -3.32
N ASP A 86 -9.88 11.21 -3.68
CA ASP A 86 -10.68 11.33 -4.90
C ASP A 86 -9.79 11.23 -6.15
N ILE A 87 -8.63 11.88 -6.13
CA ILE A 87 -7.65 11.78 -7.22
C ILE A 87 -7.06 10.38 -7.33
N ALA A 88 -6.67 9.78 -6.19
CA ALA A 88 -6.09 8.43 -6.19
C ALA A 88 -7.04 7.38 -6.77
N LYS A 89 -8.36 7.60 -6.70
CA LYS A 89 -9.39 6.73 -7.28
C LYS A 89 -9.57 6.87 -8.79
N PHE A 90 -8.96 7.86 -9.43
CA PHE A 90 -9.14 8.06 -10.87
C PHE A 90 -8.74 6.78 -11.63
N PRO A 91 -9.54 6.36 -12.65
CA PRO A 91 -9.22 5.16 -13.44
C PRO A 91 -7.85 5.20 -14.09
N GLY A 92 -7.36 6.40 -14.41
CA GLY A 92 -6.00 6.64 -14.89
C GLY A 92 -4.88 6.32 -13.88
N PHE A 93 -5.21 5.85 -12.67
CA PHE A 93 -4.26 5.31 -11.70
C PHE A 93 -4.68 3.92 -11.21
N THR A 94 -5.96 3.72 -10.87
CA THR A 94 -6.46 2.47 -10.29
C THR A 94 -6.59 1.34 -11.32
N SER A 95 -6.71 1.66 -12.60
CA SER A 95 -6.90 0.69 -13.69
C SER A 95 -5.66 0.59 -14.59
N ILE A 96 -4.48 0.92 -14.06
CA ILE A 96 -3.20 0.75 -14.77
C ILE A 96 -2.53 -0.55 -14.34
N HIS A 97 -2.22 -1.40 -15.32
CA HIS A 97 -1.30 -2.50 -15.15
C HIS A 97 0.15 -2.05 -15.45
N PRO A 98 1.15 -2.34 -14.60
CA PRO A 98 2.53 -1.87 -14.81
C PRO A 98 3.19 -2.31 -16.12
N TYR A 99 2.71 -3.40 -16.72
CA TYR A 99 3.21 -3.93 -18.01
C TYR A 99 2.28 -3.68 -19.20
N GLN A 100 1.28 -2.79 -19.09
CA GLN A 100 0.47 -2.40 -20.25
C GLN A 100 1.30 -1.54 -21.23
N PRO A 101 0.88 -1.40 -22.51
CA PRO A 101 1.58 -0.56 -23.48
C PRO A 101 1.81 0.86 -22.95
N VAL A 102 3.03 1.36 -23.06
CA VAL A 102 3.49 2.63 -22.48
C VAL A 102 2.67 3.82 -23.00
N GLU A 103 2.21 3.75 -24.24
CA GLU A 103 1.39 4.75 -24.91
C GLU A 103 0.04 4.94 -24.20
N SER A 104 -0.46 3.89 -23.54
CA SER A 104 -1.73 3.92 -22.79
C SER A 104 -1.60 4.46 -21.36
N ALA A 105 -0.37 4.72 -20.88
CA ALA A 105 -0.08 5.11 -19.50
C ALA A 105 0.61 6.49 -19.38
N GLN A 106 0.63 7.29 -20.46
CA GLN A 106 1.38 8.55 -20.51
C GLN A 106 0.99 9.55 -19.41
N GLY A 107 -0.29 9.62 -19.01
CA GLY A 107 -0.73 10.51 -17.93
C GLY A 107 -0.08 10.19 -16.58
N ALA A 108 0.04 8.90 -16.23
CA ALA A 108 0.71 8.47 -15.00
C ALA A 108 2.22 8.71 -15.08
N LEU A 109 2.84 8.45 -16.23
CA LEU A 109 4.27 8.70 -16.45
C LEU A 109 4.62 10.18 -16.39
N GLN A 110 3.77 11.05 -16.93
CA GLN A 110 3.91 12.50 -16.81
C GLN A 110 3.87 12.93 -15.34
N LEU A 111 2.89 12.45 -14.57
CA LEU A 111 2.78 12.76 -13.14
C LEU A 111 4.03 12.33 -12.37
N MET A 112 4.54 11.14 -12.63
CA MET A 112 5.78 10.64 -12.02
C MET A 112 6.98 11.53 -12.39
N PHE A 113 7.11 11.88 -13.66
CA PHE A 113 8.19 12.74 -14.14
C PHE A 113 8.16 14.13 -13.52
N GLU A 114 7.00 14.78 -13.48
CA GLU A 114 6.83 16.10 -12.87
C GLU A 114 7.14 16.06 -11.37
N LEU A 115 6.68 15.02 -10.66
CA LEU A 115 7.01 14.83 -9.25
C LEU A 115 8.52 14.69 -9.03
N GLN A 116 9.24 13.94 -9.89
CA GLN A 116 10.70 13.85 -9.83
C GLN A 116 11.35 15.22 -10.02
N LYS A 117 10.81 16.07 -10.91
CA LYS A 117 11.33 17.42 -11.16
C LYS A 117 11.10 18.33 -9.96
N TYR A 118 9.89 18.35 -9.40
CA TYR A 118 9.59 19.15 -8.20
C TYR A 118 10.47 18.73 -7.02
N LEU A 119 10.65 17.43 -6.78
CA LEU A 119 11.50 16.96 -5.68
C LEU A 119 12.99 17.30 -5.91
N ALA A 120 13.48 17.17 -7.14
CA ALA A 120 14.85 17.55 -7.50
C ALA A 120 15.08 19.05 -7.27
N GLU A 121 14.12 19.90 -7.67
CA GLU A 121 14.16 21.34 -7.44
C GLU A 121 14.16 21.69 -5.94
N ILE A 122 13.22 21.14 -5.17
CA ILE A 122 13.09 21.40 -3.72
C ILE A 122 14.37 20.99 -2.96
N THR A 123 15.01 19.89 -3.36
CA THR A 123 16.18 19.34 -2.68
C THR A 123 17.52 19.83 -3.23
N GLY A 124 17.52 20.54 -4.36
CA GLY A 124 18.74 20.96 -5.06
C GLY A 124 19.54 19.80 -5.69
N MET A 125 18.90 18.66 -5.91
CA MET A 125 19.54 17.47 -6.49
C MET A 125 19.43 17.47 -8.02
N SER A 126 20.38 16.82 -8.71
CA SER A 126 20.33 16.72 -10.18
C SER A 126 19.23 15.79 -10.69
N ALA A 127 18.85 14.78 -9.89
CA ALA A 127 17.80 13.81 -10.22
C ALA A 127 17.22 13.18 -8.95
N THR A 128 15.98 12.70 -9.04
CA THR A 128 15.28 11.98 -7.98
C THR A 128 14.69 10.69 -8.53
N SER A 129 14.73 9.60 -7.77
CA SER A 129 14.04 8.34 -8.08
C SER A 129 12.81 8.18 -7.19
N LEU A 130 11.72 7.66 -7.77
CA LEU A 130 10.48 7.33 -7.06
C LEU A 130 10.38 5.83 -6.71
N ALA A 131 11.41 5.04 -6.99
CA ALA A 131 11.38 3.60 -6.76
C ALA A 131 11.40 3.19 -5.26
N PRO A 132 12.12 3.89 -4.35
CA PRO A 132 12.05 3.57 -2.93
C PRO A 132 10.65 3.84 -2.34
N MET A 133 10.11 2.86 -1.61
CA MET A 133 8.73 2.89 -1.08
C MET A 133 8.64 3.53 0.31
N ALA A 134 9.76 3.79 0.98
CA ALA A 134 9.83 4.42 2.30
C ALA A 134 11.20 5.07 2.54
N GLY A 135 11.30 5.91 3.59
CA GLY A 135 12.54 6.62 3.95
C GLY A 135 13.75 5.71 4.14
N ALA A 136 13.61 4.66 4.95
CA ALA A 136 14.70 3.70 5.20
C ALA A 136 15.17 2.96 3.93
N GLN A 137 14.25 2.71 2.98
CA GLN A 137 14.63 2.14 1.68
C GLN A 137 15.37 3.17 0.82
N GLY A 138 15.01 4.46 0.92
CA GLY A 138 15.76 5.55 0.31
C GLY A 138 17.18 5.67 0.85
N GLU A 139 17.38 5.49 2.16
CA GLU A 139 18.70 5.43 2.79
C GLU A 139 19.52 4.23 2.29
N LEU A 140 18.92 3.05 2.20
CA LEU A 140 19.61 1.89 1.62
C LEU A 140 20.00 2.17 0.16
N ALA A 141 19.10 2.74 -0.64
CA ALA A 141 19.38 3.09 -2.02
C ALA A 141 20.54 4.09 -2.14
N SER A 142 20.60 5.11 -1.26
CA SER A 142 21.69 6.09 -1.27
C SER A 142 23.04 5.46 -0.91
N ILE A 143 23.08 4.55 0.08
CA ILE A 143 24.28 3.80 0.44
C ILE A 143 24.74 2.91 -0.73
N LEU A 144 23.81 2.26 -1.42
CA LEU A 144 24.12 1.43 -2.59
C LEU A 144 24.64 2.26 -3.77
N ILE A 145 24.10 3.47 -4.00
CA ILE A 145 24.60 4.41 -5.00
C ILE A 145 26.03 4.84 -4.65
N ALA A 146 26.30 5.22 -3.40
CA ALA A 146 27.64 5.59 -2.96
C ALA A 146 28.65 4.45 -3.10
N LYS A 147 28.23 3.21 -2.78
CA LYS A 147 29.03 2.00 -3.01
C LYS A 147 29.32 1.80 -4.49
N ALA A 148 28.32 1.90 -5.36
CA ALA A 148 28.47 1.74 -6.81
C ALA A 148 29.41 2.81 -7.40
N TYR A 149 29.30 4.06 -6.92
CA TYR A 149 30.20 5.16 -7.31
C TYR A 149 31.68 4.83 -7.01
N HIS A 150 31.98 4.39 -5.78
CA HIS A 150 33.35 4.01 -5.40
C HIS A 150 33.85 2.80 -6.17
N GLN A 151 32.99 1.80 -6.43
CA GLN A 151 33.35 0.64 -7.25
C GLN A 151 33.67 1.04 -8.69
N ALA A 152 32.89 1.93 -9.30
CA ALA A 152 33.11 2.41 -10.66
C ALA A 152 34.44 3.17 -10.83
N ARG A 153 34.93 3.80 -9.76
CA ARG A 153 36.23 4.52 -9.73
C ARG A 153 37.42 3.63 -9.37
N GLY A 154 37.18 2.37 -9.02
CA GLY A 154 38.23 1.47 -8.56
C GLY A 154 38.79 1.84 -7.18
N ASP A 155 38.02 2.52 -6.32
CA ASP A 155 38.40 2.92 -4.97
C ASP A 155 38.47 1.70 -4.02
N LYS A 156 39.48 0.84 -4.21
CA LYS A 156 39.67 -0.45 -3.51
C LYS A 156 40.32 -0.32 -2.12
N MET A 157 40.73 0.88 -1.73
CA MET A 157 41.50 1.12 -0.49
C MET A 157 40.63 1.09 0.79
N ARG A 158 39.31 0.94 0.68
CA ARG A 158 38.42 0.82 1.84
C ARG A 158 38.29 -0.66 2.21
N LYS A 159 39.00 -1.07 3.27
CA LYS A 159 38.92 -2.43 3.84
C LYS A 159 37.50 -2.70 4.37
N ARG A 160 37.08 -3.96 4.29
CA ARG A 160 35.83 -4.47 4.87
C ARG A 160 35.81 -4.30 6.37
#